data_AF-A0A5D9BWL0-F1
#
_entry.id   AF-A0A5D9BWL0-F1
#
_cell.length_a   1.000
_cell.length_b   1.000
_cell.length_c   1.000
_cell.angle_alpha   90.00
_cell.angle_beta   90.00
_cell.angle_gamma   90.00
#
_symmetry.space_group_name_H-M   'P 1'
#
loop_
_entity.id
_entity.type
_entity.pdbx_description
1 polymer ?
#
loop_
_entity_poly.entity_id
_entity_poly.type
_entity_poly.pdbx_seq_one_letter_code
_entity_poly.pdbx_strand_id
1 'polypeptide(L)'
;MSWAAAWSFATRIGPWIIIAGLAAALLLTRAKLTEVRLEAKVEAADAKLGAAQSALANERRTGAAIATYAERTAALQPLIVRSTDTVTRYAETPAGRAPCAAPDRVLGIDQLDAALWSTASPASGRGGALPAHASAAPGGR
;
A
#
# COMPACT_ATOMS: atom_id res chain seq x y z
N MET A 1 -44.56 -18.79 70.45
CA MET A 1 -43.15 -19.10 70.17
C MET A 1 -42.32 -17.93 70.67
N SER A 2 -41.48 -18.15 71.68
CA SER A 2 -40.81 -17.08 72.44
C SER A 2 -39.81 -16.31 71.57
N TRP A 3 -39.85 -14.99 71.68
CA TRP A 3 -39.03 -14.04 70.93
C TRP A 3 -37.51 -14.31 71.08
N ALA A 4 -37.10 -14.91 72.20
CA ALA A 4 -35.73 -15.36 72.47
C ALA A 4 -35.26 -16.49 71.53
N ALA A 5 -36.14 -17.41 71.14
CA ALA A 5 -35.80 -18.50 70.21
C ALA A 5 -35.52 -17.95 68.80
N ALA A 6 -36.31 -16.97 68.35
CA ALA A 6 -36.11 -16.30 67.06
C ALA A 6 -34.77 -15.53 67.01
N TRP A 7 -34.39 -14.88 68.12
CA TRP A 7 -33.12 -14.14 68.20
C TRP A 7 -31.88 -15.05 68.15
N SER A 8 -31.93 -16.20 68.84
CA SER A 8 -30.84 -17.20 68.81
C SER A 8 -30.67 -17.84 67.42
N PHE A 9 -31.76 -17.99 66.67
CA PHE A 9 -31.74 -18.56 65.33
C PHE A 9 -31.22 -17.55 64.31
N ALA A 10 -31.62 -16.28 64.43
CA ALA A 10 -31.16 -15.19 63.57
C ALA A 10 -29.64 -14.94 63.69
N THR A 11 -29.10 -14.97 64.91
CA THR A 11 -27.64 -14.81 65.15
C THR A 11 -26.83 -16.02 64.68
N ARG A 12 -27.41 -17.23 64.73
CA ARG A 12 -26.75 -18.47 64.26
C ARG A 12 -26.76 -18.63 62.73
N ILE A 13 -27.78 -18.13 62.05
CA ILE A 13 -27.97 -18.30 60.59
C ILE A 13 -27.50 -17.08 59.79
N GLY A 14 -27.47 -15.89 60.40
CA GLY A 14 -26.94 -14.67 59.79
C GLY A 14 -25.62 -14.85 59.01
N PRO A 15 -24.56 -15.44 59.59
CA PRO A 15 -23.29 -15.63 58.87
C PRO A 15 -23.43 -16.61 57.69
N TRP A 16 -24.27 -17.63 57.80
CA TRP A 16 -24.50 -18.59 56.71
C TRP A 16 -25.22 -17.96 55.51
N ILE A 17 -26.14 -17.00 55.74
CA ILE A 17 -26.79 -16.25 54.66
C ILE A 17 -25.76 -15.39 53.91
N ILE A 18 -24.85 -14.74 54.63
CA ILE A 18 -23.77 -13.94 54.01
C ILE A 18 -22.85 -14.83 53.19
N ILE A 19 -22.42 -15.97 53.73
CA ILE A 19 -21.58 -16.95 53.02
C ILE A 19 -22.29 -17.49 51.77
N ALA A 20 -23.58 -17.83 51.88
CA ALA A 20 -24.38 -18.30 50.76
C ALA A 20 -24.53 -17.21 49.67
N GLY A 21 -24.74 -15.95 50.07
CA GLY A 21 -24.79 -14.81 49.14
C GLY A 21 -23.46 -14.58 48.43
N LEU A 22 -22.33 -14.64 49.15
CA LEU A 22 -21.00 -14.54 48.57
C LEU A 22 -20.69 -15.71 47.62
N ALA A 23 -21.08 -16.94 47.99
CA ALA A 23 -20.92 -18.10 47.13
C ALA A 23 -21.74 -17.97 45.84
N ALA A 24 -22.98 -17.49 45.93
CA ALA A 24 -23.82 -17.21 44.76
C ALA A 24 -23.21 -16.11 43.87
N ALA A 25 -22.70 -15.02 44.45
CA ALA A 25 -22.01 -13.96 43.70
C ALA A 25 -20.73 -14.48 43.02
N LEU A 26 -19.96 -15.35 43.68
CA LEU A 26 -18.77 -15.97 43.11
C LEU A 26 -19.11 -16.90 41.93
N LEU A 27 -20.20 -17.65 42.02
CA LEU A 27 -20.67 -18.51 40.92
C LEU A 27 -21.12 -17.67 39.71
N LEU A 28 -21.87 -16.60 39.93
CA LEU A 28 -22.31 -15.68 38.87
C LEU A 28 -21.12 -15.02 38.16
N THR A 29 -20.14 -14.53 38.92
CA THR A 29 -18.94 -13.90 38.34
C THR A 29 -18.09 -14.90 37.56
N ARG A 30 -17.96 -16.15 38.03
CA ARG A 30 -17.30 -17.22 37.27
C ARG A 30 -18.02 -17.53 35.96
N ALA A 31 -19.34 -17.60 35.97
CA ALA A 31 -20.14 -17.82 34.75
C ALA A 31 -19.92 -16.70 33.73
N LYS A 32 -19.94 -15.44 34.18
CA LYS A 32 -19.67 -14.27 33.31
C LYS A 32 -18.25 -14.29 32.73
N LEU A 33 -17.26 -14.66 33.54
CA LEU A 33 -15.88 -14.81 33.06
C LEU A 33 -15.74 -15.92 32.01
N THR A 34 -16.52 -17.00 32.11
CA THR A 34 -16.50 -18.06 31.09
C THR A 34 -17.16 -17.61 29.78
N GLU A 35 -18.25 -16.85 29.84
CA GLU A 35 -18.91 -16.27 28.66
C GLU A 35 -17.95 -15.32 27.92
N VAL A 36 -17.37 -14.34 28.62
CA VAL A 36 -16.43 -13.38 28.02
C VAL A 36 -15.19 -14.08 27.44
N ARG A 37 -14.69 -15.14 28.09
CA ARG A 37 -13.57 -15.93 27.56
C ARG A 37 -13.93 -16.71 26.31
N LEU A 38 -15.17 -17.18 26.20
CA LEU A 38 -15.64 -17.86 25.01
C LEU A 38 -15.80 -16.87 23.85
N GLU A 39 -16.43 -15.72 24.09
CA GLU A 39 -16.54 -14.64 23.12
C GLU A 39 -15.16 -14.18 22.62
N ALA A 40 -14.23 -13.88 23.54
CA ALA A 40 -12.87 -13.48 23.17
C ALA A 40 -12.12 -14.55 22.36
N LYS A 41 -12.39 -15.84 22.58
CA LYS A 41 -11.80 -16.93 21.78
C LYS A 41 -12.40 -17.00 20.38
N VAL A 42 -13.71 -16.77 20.25
CA VAL A 42 -14.40 -16.72 18.96
C VAL A 42 -13.89 -15.53 18.16
N GLU A 43 -13.85 -14.34 18.75
CA GLU A 43 -13.30 -13.14 18.11
C GLU A 43 -11.84 -13.32 17.69
N ALA A 44 -11.01 -13.95 18.54
CA ALA A 44 -9.62 -14.24 18.18
C ALA A 44 -9.50 -15.27 17.05
N ALA A 45 -10.42 -16.23 16.96
CA ALA A 45 -10.46 -17.19 15.86
C ALA A 45 -10.88 -16.51 14.55
N ASP A 46 -11.92 -15.68 14.59
CA ASP A 46 -12.41 -14.92 13.43
C ASP A 46 -11.36 -13.91 12.95
N ALA A 47 -10.68 -13.21 13.87
CA ALA A 47 -9.58 -12.31 13.53
C ALA A 47 -8.42 -13.05 12.85
N LYS A 48 -8.09 -14.28 13.29
CA LYS A 48 -7.07 -15.11 12.62
C LYS A 48 -7.49 -15.54 11.22
N LEU A 49 -8.77 -15.91 11.03
CA LEU A 49 -9.29 -16.24 9.71
C LEU A 49 -9.26 -15.03 8.78
N GLY A 50 -9.68 -13.85 9.26
CA GLY A 50 -9.60 -12.60 8.51
C GLY A 50 -8.16 -12.23 8.13
N ALA A 51 -7.23 -12.35 9.08
CA ALA A 51 -5.80 -12.12 8.83
C ALA A 51 -5.26 -13.09 7.77
N ALA A 52 -5.55 -14.40 7.87
CA ALA A 52 -5.12 -15.39 6.89
C ALA A 52 -5.69 -15.12 5.49
N GLN A 53 -6.96 -14.75 5.39
CA GLN A 53 -7.59 -14.39 4.10
C GLN A 53 -6.94 -13.14 3.48
N SER A 54 -6.67 -12.11 4.30
CA SER A 54 -6.02 -10.89 3.82
C SER A 54 -4.58 -11.15 3.36
N ALA A 55 -3.85 -12.04 4.05
CA ALA A 55 -2.51 -12.48 3.64
C ALA A 55 -2.54 -13.19 2.28
N LEU A 56 -3.44 -14.15 2.08
CA LEU A 56 -3.62 -14.84 0.79
C LEU A 56 -4.00 -13.87 -0.34
N ALA A 57 -4.89 -12.90 -0.06
CA ALA A 57 -5.27 -11.89 -1.03
C ALA A 57 -4.09 -10.96 -1.37
N ASN A 58 -3.20 -10.68 -0.42
CA ASN A 58 -2.01 -9.90 -0.65
C ASN A 58 -0.98 -10.68 -1.49
N GLU A 59 -0.73 -11.94 -1.14
CA GLU A 59 0.15 -12.83 -1.91
C GLU A 59 -0.29 -12.94 -3.37
N ARG A 60 -1.59 -13.14 -3.62
CA ARG A 60 -2.14 -13.17 -4.98
C ARG A 60 -1.91 -11.87 -5.75
N ARG A 61 -2.09 -10.71 -5.10
CA ARG A 61 -1.83 -9.40 -5.71
C ARG A 61 -0.35 -9.23 -6.04
N THR A 62 0.54 -9.61 -5.13
CA THR A 62 1.99 -9.53 -5.36
C THR A 62 2.44 -10.49 -6.46
N GLY A 63 1.92 -11.72 -6.49
CA GLY A 63 2.24 -12.70 -7.53
C GLY A 63 1.76 -12.25 -8.92
N ALA A 64 0.54 -11.70 -9.00
CA ALA A 64 0.02 -11.14 -10.25
C ALA A 64 0.87 -9.95 -10.73
N ALA A 65 1.24 -9.03 -9.83
CA ALA A 65 2.10 -7.91 -10.17
C ALA A 65 3.47 -8.37 -10.71
N ILE A 66 4.13 -9.31 -10.03
CA ILE A 66 5.41 -9.87 -10.47
C ILE A 66 5.27 -10.54 -11.84
N ALA A 67 4.22 -11.31 -12.08
CA ALA A 67 3.97 -11.94 -13.38
C ALA A 67 3.81 -10.89 -14.50
N THR A 68 3.03 -9.83 -14.27
CA THR A 68 2.86 -8.73 -15.23
C THR A 68 4.18 -8.00 -15.50
N TYR A 69 5.00 -7.75 -14.47
CA TYR A 69 6.33 -7.15 -14.65
C TYR A 69 7.27 -8.05 -15.46
N ALA A 70 7.26 -9.35 -15.20
CA ALA A 70 8.06 -10.32 -15.94
C ALA A 70 7.64 -10.37 -17.41
N GLU A 71 6.33 -10.42 -17.69
CA GLU A 71 5.78 -10.42 -19.05
C GLU A 71 6.14 -9.13 -19.81
N ARG A 72 6.01 -7.97 -19.17
CA ARG A 72 6.37 -6.69 -19.77
C ARG A 72 7.87 -6.60 -20.08
N THR A 73 8.71 -7.10 -19.18
CA THR A 73 10.17 -7.15 -19.39
C THR A 73 10.51 -8.08 -20.56
N ALA A 74 9.91 -9.27 -20.59
CA ALA A 74 10.11 -10.24 -21.67
C ALA A 74 9.68 -9.69 -23.03
N ALA A 75 8.58 -8.92 -23.09
CA ALA A 75 8.12 -8.27 -24.32
C ALA A 75 9.06 -7.14 -24.79
N LEU A 76 9.69 -6.40 -23.87
CA LEU A 76 10.61 -5.31 -24.19
C LEU A 76 12.01 -5.79 -24.60
N GLN A 77 12.46 -6.91 -24.04
CA GLN A 77 13.80 -7.43 -24.27
C GLN A 77 14.20 -7.60 -25.75
N PRO A 78 13.38 -8.21 -26.64
CA PRO A 78 13.73 -8.29 -28.06
C PRO A 78 13.80 -6.91 -28.73
N LEU A 79 13.01 -5.94 -28.27
CA LEU A 79 13.02 -4.58 -28.78
C LEU A 79 14.33 -3.87 -28.42
N ILE A 80 14.79 -4.02 -27.17
CA ILE A 80 16.05 -3.46 -26.66
C ILE A 80 17.24 -4.07 -27.40
N VAL A 81 17.25 -5.39 -27.61
CA VAL A 81 18.31 -6.05 -28.37
C VAL A 81 18.31 -5.55 -29.82
N ARG A 82 17.14 -5.48 -30.48
CA ARG A 82 17.03 -4.99 -31.85
C ARG A 82 17.46 -3.52 -31.97
N SER A 83 17.05 -2.64 -31.06
CA SER A 83 17.43 -1.23 -31.11
C SER A 83 18.94 -1.06 -30.93
N THR A 84 19.55 -1.81 -30.00
CA THR A 84 20.99 -1.79 -29.75
C THR A 84 21.78 -2.28 -30.97
N ASP A 85 21.36 -3.40 -31.57
CA ASP A 85 21.95 -3.92 -32.81
C ASP A 85 21.82 -2.92 -33.97
N THR A 86 20.65 -2.28 -34.08
CA THR A 86 20.40 -1.27 -35.12
C THR A 86 21.29 -0.05 -34.95
N VAL A 87 21.46 0.46 -33.73
CA VAL A 87 22.34 1.59 -33.43
C VAL A 87 23.79 1.23 -33.71
N THR A 88 24.22 0.03 -33.31
CA THR A 88 25.59 -0.47 -33.55
C THR A 88 25.86 -0.56 -35.05
N ARG A 89 24.96 -1.21 -35.80
CA ARG A 89 25.07 -1.34 -37.26
C ARG A 89 25.06 0.01 -37.96
N TYR A 90 24.23 0.96 -37.51
CA TYR A 90 24.23 2.31 -38.06
C TYR A 90 25.54 3.04 -37.78
N ALA A 91 26.08 2.92 -36.56
CA ALA A 91 27.36 3.52 -36.17
C ALA A 91 28.54 2.98 -36.99
N GLU A 92 28.46 1.75 -37.50
CA GLU A 92 29.47 1.17 -38.41
C GLU A 92 29.39 1.74 -39.84
N THR A 93 28.27 2.38 -40.22
CA THR A 93 28.14 2.99 -41.55
C THR A 93 28.98 4.27 -41.69
N PRO A 94 29.38 4.67 -42.91
CA PRO A 94 30.07 5.94 -43.14
C PRO A 94 29.29 7.16 -42.62
N ALA A 95 27.95 7.13 -42.67
CA ALA A 95 27.10 8.19 -42.15
C ALA A 95 27.08 8.23 -40.62
N GLY A 96 27.05 7.07 -39.96
CA GLY A 96 27.08 6.97 -38.50
C GLY A 96 28.46 7.19 -37.87
N ARG A 97 29.55 6.96 -38.63
CA ARG A 97 30.93 7.30 -38.24
C ARG A 97 31.25 8.79 -38.42
N ALA A 98 30.42 9.53 -39.16
CA ALA A 98 30.60 10.96 -39.26
C ALA A 98 30.39 11.58 -37.88
N PRO A 99 31.34 12.38 -37.36
CA PRO A 99 31.15 13.07 -36.08
C PRO A 99 29.87 13.90 -36.15
N CYS A 100 29.11 13.89 -35.05
CA CYS A 100 27.87 14.67 -34.92
C CYS A 100 28.20 16.16 -35.06
N ALA A 101 28.11 16.67 -36.28
CA ALA A 101 28.48 18.03 -36.72
C ALA A 101 29.94 18.41 -36.41
N ALA A 102 30.63 18.93 -37.42
CA ALA A 102 31.88 19.64 -37.19
C ALA A 102 31.58 20.92 -36.38
N PRO A 103 32.50 21.38 -35.50
CA PRO A 103 32.23 22.47 -34.54
C PRO A 103 31.83 23.80 -35.20
N ASP A 104 32.24 24.01 -36.45
CA ASP A 104 31.79 25.10 -37.32
C ASP A 104 30.28 25.04 -37.63
N ARG A 105 29.72 23.85 -37.84
CA ARG A 105 28.27 23.68 -38.04
C ARG A 105 27.48 23.91 -36.76
N VAL A 106 28.02 23.54 -35.59
CA VAL A 106 27.39 23.82 -34.29
C VAL A 106 27.32 25.33 -34.07
N LEU A 107 28.43 26.04 -34.29
CA LEU A 107 28.48 27.50 -34.23
C LEU A 107 27.53 28.17 -35.23
N GLY A 108 27.39 27.61 -36.44
CA GLY A 108 26.45 28.12 -37.44
C GLY A 108 24.98 27.96 -37.03
N ILE A 109 24.63 26.84 -36.36
CA ILE A 109 23.28 26.61 -35.83
C ILE A 109 23.02 27.55 -34.65
N ASP A 110 23.98 27.71 -33.73
CA ASP A 110 23.84 28.62 -32.58
C ASP A 110 23.68 30.08 -33.04
N GLN A 111 24.42 30.49 -34.07
CA GLN A 111 24.28 31.82 -34.68
C GLN A 111 22.95 32.00 -35.40
N LEU A 112 22.47 30.95 -36.09
CA LEU A 112 21.17 30.98 -36.76
C LEU A 112 20.02 31.04 -35.74
N ASP A 113 20.11 30.28 -34.65
CA ASP A 113 19.14 30.32 -33.55
C ASP A 113 19.16 31.70 -32.88
N ALA A 114 20.35 32.24 -32.57
CA ALA A 114 20.48 33.62 -32.07
C ALA A 114 19.91 34.67 -33.04
N ALA A 115 20.04 34.48 -34.36
CA ALA A 115 19.46 35.37 -35.37
C ALA A 115 17.92 35.26 -35.44
N LEU A 116 17.37 34.06 -35.32
CA LEU A 116 15.93 33.83 -35.25
C LEU A 116 15.30 34.46 -34.01
N TRP A 117 15.97 34.37 -32.85
CA TRP A 117 15.44 34.90 -31.59
C TRP A 117 15.81 36.36 -31.31
N SER A 118 16.80 36.95 -32.01
CA SER A 118 17.16 38.37 -31.86
C SER A 118 16.26 39.32 -32.67
N THR A 119 15.56 38.82 -33.69
CA THR A 119 14.54 39.59 -34.44
C THR A 119 13.14 39.49 -33.83
N ALA A 120 12.96 38.62 -32.83
CA ALA A 120 11.74 38.58 -32.02
C ALA A 120 11.73 39.79 -31.06
N SER A 121 10.99 40.83 -31.44
CA SER A 121 10.62 41.95 -30.56
C SER A 121 10.13 41.43 -29.20
N PRO A 122 10.47 42.07 -28.05
CA PRO A 122 10.09 41.59 -26.73
C PRO A 122 8.61 41.89 -26.45
N ALA A 123 7.72 41.14 -27.09
CA ALA A 123 6.29 41.15 -26.79
C ALA A 123 5.63 39.86 -27.28
N SER A 124 5.77 38.78 -26.51
CA SER A 124 4.61 38.00 -26.07
C SER A 124 5.07 36.85 -25.19
N GLY A 125 4.62 36.87 -23.94
CA GLY A 125 4.69 35.71 -23.08
C GLY A 125 3.99 34.52 -23.76
N ARG A 126 4.79 33.54 -24.14
CA ARG A 126 4.35 32.17 -24.40
C ARG A 126 5.57 31.26 -24.24
N GLY A 127 6.12 31.26 -23.03
CA GLY A 127 6.70 30.05 -22.47
C GLY A 127 5.59 29.02 -22.35
N GLY A 128 5.25 28.39 -23.48
CA GLY A 128 4.43 27.19 -23.49
C GLY A 128 5.22 26.13 -22.76
N ALA A 129 4.97 26.00 -21.46
CA ALA A 129 5.31 24.79 -20.74
C ALA A 129 4.84 23.62 -21.60
N LEU A 130 5.76 22.71 -21.95
CA LEU A 130 5.40 21.40 -22.46
C LEU A 130 4.26 20.88 -21.56
N PRO A 131 3.13 20.42 -22.12
CA PRO A 131 2.05 19.90 -21.30
C PRO A 131 2.65 18.82 -20.41
N ALA A 132 2.65 19.07 -19.10
CA ALA A 132 3.09 18.08 -18.13
C ALA A 132 2.33 16.81 -18.47
N HIS A 133 3.06 15.74 -18.78
CA HIS A 133 2.49 14.43 -18.99
C HIS A 133 1.48 14.23 -17.87
N ALA A 134 0.18 14.18 -18.21
CA ALA A 134 -0.86 13.98 -17.23
C ALA A 134 -0.49 12.68 -16.53
N SER A 135 -0.04 12.78 -15.27
CA SER A 135 0.11 11.64 -14.39
C SER A 135 -1.23 10.94 -14.45
N ALA A 136 -1.27 9.77 -15.08
CA ALA A 136 -2.45 8.95 -15.14
C ALA A 136 -2.99 8.87 -13.71
N ALA A 137 -4.25 9.28 -13.51
CA ALA A 137 -4.90 9.22 -12.22
C ALA A 137 -4.64 7.83 -11.63
N PRO A 138 -4.18 7.70 -10.37
CA PRO A 138 -4.14 6.39 -9.74
C PRO A 138 -5.58 5.87 -9.73
N GLY A 139 -5.85 4.89 -10.58
CA GLY A 139 -7.12 4.22 -10.64
C GLY A 139 -7.39 3.54 -9.31
N GLY A 140 -8.32 4.12 -8.55
CA GLY A 140 -9.17 3.46 -7.56
C GLY A 140 -8.49 2.85 -6.33
N ARG A 141 -8.85 3.39 -5.16
CA ARG A 141 -9.82 2.77 -4.24
C ARG A 141 -10.41 3.82 -3.32
#